data_AF-A0A7W1DX91-F1
#
_entry.id   AF-A0A7W1DX91-F1
#
_cell.length_a   1.000
_cell.length_b   1.000
_cell.length_c   1.000
_cell.angle_alpha   90.00
_cell.angle_beta   90.00
_cell.angle_gamma   90.00
#
_symmetry.space_group_name_H-M   'P 1'
#
loop_
_entity.id
_entity.type
_entity.pdbx_description
1 polymer ?
#
loop_
_entity_poly.entity_id
_entity_poly.type
_entity_poly.pdbx_seq_one_letter_code
_entity_poly.pdbx_strand_id
1 'polypeptide(L)'
;MVKTRNSVATISPVDQASAANGAPREISLPITGMTCASCVRRVEKALAKVEGVGDASVNLATEKARVTYDPNLVRLDQLKAAVEKAGYGVRDLPADAPPTASAATPAAVPPGASAIHGEATLPVDGMTCASCVRRVERALTKVPGVTAANVNLATEKASVAFDPTTANLDSLRTAIEKAGYRVRETPETLTTAPPTATTEATAEPVDERARERDREIGDLKRKSLVSLAIGLVMM
;
A
#
# COMPACT_ATOMS: atom_id res chain seq x y z
N MET A 1 -27.95 7.36 -51.89
CA MET A 1 -28.40 7.58 -50.50
C MET A 1 -27.62 6.66 -49.58
N VAL A 2 -26.67 7.22 -48.82
CA VAL A 2 -25.82 6.54 -47.84
C VAL A 2 -26.64 6.31 -46.57
N LYS A 3 -26.74 5.07 -46.08
CA LYS A 3 -27.17 4.80 -44.70
C LYS A 3 -26.32 3.69 -44.12
N THR A 4 -25.17 4.16 -43.64
CA THR A 4 -24.48 3.81 -42.39
C THR A 4 -24.42 2.33 -41.99
N ARG A 5 -23.18 1.84 -42.13
CA ARG A 5 -22.56 0.63 -41.57
C ARG A 5 -22.96 0.40 -40.12
N ASN A 6 -23.53 -0.77 -39.83
CA ASN A 6 -23.57 -1.32 -38.48
C ASN A 6 -22.38 -2.28 -38.34
N SER A 7 -21.23 -1.74 -37.94
CA SER A 7 -20.05 -2.52 -37.61
C SER A 7 -20.27 -3.17 -36.25
N VAL A 8 -20.70 -4.43 -36.24
CA VAL A 8 -20.58 -5.29 -35.06
C VAL A 8 -19.11 -5.63 -34.93
N ALA A 9 -18.43 -4.89 -34.05
CA ALA A 9 -17.06 -5.16 -33.66
C ALA A 9 -17.03 -6.49 -32.89
N THR A 10 -16.22 -7.38 -33.41
CA THR A 10 -15.76 -8.63 -32.82
C THR A 10 -15.21 -8.35 -31.41
N ILE A 11 -15.98 -8.68 -30.37
CA ILE A 11 -15.45 -8.75 -29.01
C ILE A 11 -14.88 -10.16 -28.85
N SER A 12 -13.56 -10.22 -28.68
CA SER A 12 -12.78 -11.44 -28.54
C SER A 12 -13.24 -12.29 -27.32
N PRO A 13 -13.28 -13.63 -27.46
CA PRO A 13 -13.66 -14.53 -26.39
C PRO A 13 -12.41 -14.90 -25.56
N VAL A 14 -12.09 -14.13 -24.53
CA VAL A 14 -11.04 -14.53 -23.54
C VAL A 14 -11.48 -14.40 -22.08
N ASP A 15 -12.71 -13.98 -21.80
CA ASP A 15 -13.18 -13.70 -20.43
C ASP A 15 -14.17 -14.73 -19.85
N GLN A 16 -14.26 -15.94 -20.43
CA GLN A 16 -15.24 -16.96 -20.00
C GLN A 16 -14.62 -18.24 -19.42
N ALA A 17 -13.41 -18.15 -18.86
CA ALA A 17 -12.76 -19.27 -18.17
C ALA A 17 -12.47 -18.96 -16.69
N SER A 18 -13.47 -18.49 -15.94
CA SER A 18 -13.45 -18.56 -14.47
C SER A 18 -14.87 -18.74 -13.90
N ALA A 19 -15.71 -19.47 -14.63
CA ALA A 19 -16.98 -19.99 -14.16
C ALA A 19 -16.81 -21.49 -13.82
N ALA A 20 -16.15 -21.79 -12.71
CA ALA A 20 -16.16 -23.12 -12.10
C ALA A 20 -15.64 -23.08 -10.66
N ASN A 21 -16.57 -22.84 -9.72
CA ASN A 21 -16.60 -23.17 -8.29
C ASN A 21 -17.07 -21.96 -7.45
N GLY A 22 -18.19 -22.13 -6.74
CA GLY A 22 -18.81 -21.14 -5.85
C GLY A 22 -18.01 -20.86 -4.57
N ALA A 23 -16.72 -20.61 -4.72
CA ALA A 23 -15.90 -20.11 -3.63
C ALA A 23 -16.24 -18.63 -3.39
N PRO A 24 -16.39 -18.23 -2.12
CA PRO A 24 -16.58 -16.82 -1.79
C PRO A 24 -15.39 -16.00 -2.31
N ARG A 25 -15.68 -14.92 -3.03
CA ARG A 25 -14.69 -13.98 -3.53
C ARG A 25 -14.62 -12.77 -2.61
N GLU A 26 -13.41 -12.32 -2.33
CA GLU A 26 -13.17 -11.10 -1.56
C GLU A 26 -12.85 -9.94 -2.49
N ILE A 27 -13.46 -8.77 -2.25
CA ILE A 27 -13.18 -7.53 -2.97
C ILE A 27 -13.04 -6.37 -1.98
N SER A 28 -12.21 -5.38 -2.33
CA SER A 28 -12.05 -4.15 -1.55
C SER A 28 -12.70 -2.98 -2.27
N LEU A 29 -13.84 -2.49 -1.78
CA LEU A 29 -14.58 -1.35 -2.35
C LEU A 29 -14.10 -0.03 -1.71
N PRO A 30 -13.59 0.93 -2.48
CA PRO A 30 -13.25 2.25 -1.96
C PRO A 30 -14.52 3.09 -1.82
N ILE A 31 -14.81 3.56 -0.60
CA ILE A 31 -16.07 4.25 -0.27
C ILE A 31 -15.79 5.70 0.10
N THR A 32 -16.50 6.63 -0.52
CA THR A 32 -16.38 8.07 -0.27
C THR A 32 -17.47 8.57 0.67
N GLY A 33 -17.14 9.62 1.44
CA GLY A 33 -18.10 10.30 2.32
C GLY A 33 -18.25 9.68 3.72
N MET A 34 -17.43 8.71 4.10
CA MET A 34 -17.36 8.20 5.47
C MET A 34 -16.46 9.08 6.34
N THR A 35 -16.99 9.67 7.40
CA THR A 35 -16.24 10.60 8.27
C THR A 35 -16.24 10.20 9.75
N CYS A 36 -16.96 9.13 10.12
CA CYS A 36 -17.11 8.72 11.51
C CYS A 36 -17.37 7.20 11.62
N ALA A 37 -17.09 6.61 12.79
CA ALA A 37 -17.40 5.21 13.11
C ALA A 37 -18.90 4.86 12.97
N SER A 38 -19.80 5.85 13.08
CA SER A 38 -21.22 5.64 12.80
C SER A 38 -21.52 5.43 11.31
N CYS A 39 -20.70 5.98 10.42
CA CYS A 39 -20.82 5.76 8.97
C CYS A 39 -20.42 4.33 8.61
N VAL A 40 -19.31 3.85 9.18
CA VAL A 40 -18.79 2.47 9.04
C VAL A 40 -19.90 1.45 9.30
N ARG A 41 -20.54 1.52 10.47
CA ARG A 41 -21.62 0.61 10.86
C ARG A 41 -22.83 0.63 9.91
N ARG A 42 -23.15 1.79 9.33
CA ARG A 42 -24.26 1.90 8.36
C ARG A 42 -23.92 1.18 7.06
N VAL A 43 -22.69 1.33 6.59
CA VAL A 43 -22.19 0.69 5.37
C VAL A 43 -22.09 -0.82 5.55
N GLU A 44 -21.48 -1.30 6.64
CA GLU A 44 -21.41 -2.75 6.96
C GLU A 44 -22.80 -3.37 7.01
N LYS A 45 -23.75 -2.72 7.69
CA LYS A 45 -25.14 -3.18 7.76
C LYS A 45 -25.87 -3.13 6.41
N ALA A 46 -25.51 -2.22 5.52
CA ALA A 46 -26.10 -2.16 4.18
C ALA A 46 -25.58 -3.31 3.30
N LEU A 47 -24.28 -3.60 3.35
CA LEU A 47 -23.64 -4.69 2.61
C LEU A 47 -24.08 -6.06 3.12
N ALA A 48 -24.17 -6.24 4.45
CA ALA A 48 -24.63 -7.50 5.06
C ALA A 48 -26.11 -7.84 4.77
N LYS A 49 -26.90 -6.89 4.25
CA LYS A 49 -28.29 -7.14 3.81
C LYS A 49 -28.39 -7.63 2.37
N VAL A 50 -27.30 -7.57 1.61
CA VAL A 50 -27.28 -8.04 0.22
C VAL A 50 -27.17 -9.56 0.23
N GLU A 51 -28.13 -10.24 -0.39
CA GLU A 51 -28.20 -11.70 -0.42
C GLU A 51 -27.01 -12.29 -1.18
N GLY A 52 -26.16 -13.05 -0.49
CA GLY A 52 -24.93 -13.61 -1.05
C GLY A 52 -23.64 -12.89 -0.61
N VAL A 53 -23.74 -11.86 0.24
CA VAL A 53 -22.61 -11.35 1.02
C VAL A 53 -22.42 -12.23 2.26
N GLY A 54 -21.23 -12.82 2.41
CA GLY A 54 -20.86 -13.63 3.57
C GLY A 54 -20.26 -12.80 4.71
N ASP A 55 -19.40 -11.85 4.39
CA ASP A 55 -18.78 -10.94 5.36
C ASP A 55 -18.55 -9.56 4.76
N ALA A 56 -18.68 -8.52 5.57
CA ALA A 56 -18.39 -7.15 5.18
C ALA A 56 -17.75 -6.39 6.36
N SER A 57 -16.52 -5.94 6.16
CA SER A 57 -15.77 -5.17 7.15
C SER A 57 -15.26 -3.87 6.53
N VAL A 58 -15.47 -2.75 7.23
CA VAL A 58 -15.10 -1.43 6.73
C VAL A 58 -13.97 -0.84 7.58
N ASN A 59 -12.93 -0.37 6.89
CA ASN A 59 -11.82 0.33 7.52
C ASN A 59 -11.92 1.83 7.22
N LEU A 60 -12.21 2.62 8.26
CA LEU A 60 -12.33 4.08 8.14
C LEU A 60 -11.00 4.77 7.81
N ALA A 61 -9.87 4.24 8.31
CA ALA A 61 -8.57 4.86 8.09
C ALA A 61 -8.08 4.73 6.63
N THR A 62 -8.52 3.68 5.93
CA THR A 62 -8.17 3.45 4.52
C THR A 62 -9.34 3.71 3.57
N GLU A 63 -10.50 4.12 4.09
CA GLU A 63 -11.74 4.38 3.34
C GLU A 63 -12.17 3.20 2.45
N LYS A 64 -11.91 1.97 2.90
CA LYS A 64 -12.14 0.75 2.13
C LYS A 64 -13.06 -0.22 2.87
N ALA A 65 -14.01 -0.79 2.15
CA ALA A 65 -14.82 -1.91 2.59
C ALA A 65 -14.31 -3.21 1.97
N ARG A 66 -13.89 -4.15 2.81
CA ARG A 66 -13.62 -5.53 2.43
C ARG A 66 -14.94 -6.29 2.44
N VAL A 67 -15.29 -6.91 1.32
CA VAL A 67 -16.53 -7.67 1.18
C VAL A 67 -16.24 -9.03 0.60
N THR A 68 -16.67 -10.06 1.31
CA THR A 68 -16.63 -11.45 0.86
C THR A 68 -18.03 -11.82 0.36
N TYR A 69 -18.16 -12.16 -0.91
CA TYR A 69 -19.44 -12.42 -1.56
C TYR A 69 -19.37 -13.63 -2.49
N ASP A 70 -20.52 -14.26 -2.73
CA ASP A 70 -20.65 -15.29 -3.76
C ASP A 70 -20.87 -14.63 -5.13
N PRO A 71 -19.92 -14.79 -6.08
CA PRO A 71 -20.06 -14.24 -7.42
C PRO A 71 -21.16 -14.93 -8.25
N ASN A 72 -21.83 -15.97 -7.76
CA ASN A 72 -23.00 -16.54 -8.44
C ASN A 72 -24.31 -15.86 -8.02
N LEU A 73 -24.36 -15.29 -6.82
CA LEU A 73 -25.55 -14.66 -6.25
C LEU A 73 -25.53 -13.14 -6.38
N VAL A 74 -24.35 -12.52 -6.23
CA VAL A 74 -24.19 -11.07 -6.19
C VAL A 74 -23.30 -10.59 -7.32
N ARG A 75 -23.69 -9.48 -7.94
CA ARG A 75 -22.88 -8.72 -8.91
C ARG A 75 -22.32 -7.48 -8.25
N LEU A 76 -21.17 -7.01 -8.74
CA LEU A 76 -20.50 -5.80 -8.22
C LEU A 76 -21.43 -4.58 -8.21
N ASP A 77 -22.28 -4.42 -9.22
CA ASP A 77 -23.24 -3.32 -9.31
C ASP A 77 -24.27 -3.34 -8.17
N GLN A 78 -24.64 -4.52 -7.67
CA GLN A 78 -25.56 -4.64 -6.53
C GLN A 78 -24.89 -4.21 -5.22
N LEU A 79 -23.60 -4.53 -5.05
CA LEU A 79 -22.81 -4.05 -3.90
C LEU A 79 -22.66 -2.53 -3.93
N LYS A 80 -22.36 -1.96 -5.11
CA LYS A 80 -22.29 -0.50 -5.30
C LYS A 80 -23.64 0.16 -4.97
N ALA A 81 -24.73 -0.36 -5.53
CA ALA A 81 -26.07 0.16 -5.28
C ALA A 81 -26.46 0.10 -3.79
N ALA A 82 -26.05 -0.94 -3.06
CA ALA A 82 -26.31 -1.04 -1.63
C ALA A 82 -25.59 0.05 -0.81
N VAL A 83 -24.35 0.39 -1.18
CA VAL A 83 -23.57 1.46 -0.54
C VAL A 83 -24.13 2.84 -0.91
N GLU A 84 -24.51 3.04 -2.17
CA GLU A 84 -25.15 4.28 -2.64
C GLU A 84 -26.50 4.52 -1.97
N LYS A 85 -27.31 3.46 -1.79
CA LYS A 85 -28.56 3.52 -1.03
C LYS A 85 -28.35 3.87 0.44
N ALA A 86 -27.17 3.56 0.99
CA ALA A 86 -26.78 3.98 2.34
C ALA A 86 -26.30 5.44 2.41
N GLY A 87 -26.16 6.12 1.26
CA GLY A 87 -25.80 7.53 1.14
C GLY A 87 -24.31 7.79 0.92
N TYR A 88 -23.54 6.78 0.47
CA TYR A 88 -22.10 6.88 0.26
C TYR A 88 -21.74 6.56 -1.19
N GLY A 89 -20.66 7.17 -1.71
CA GLY A 89 -20.19 6.87 -3.06
C GLY A 89 -19.23 5.68 -3.07
N VAL A 90 -19.17 4.95 -4.18
CA VAL A 90 -18.15 3.91 -4.42
C VAL A 90 -17.33 4.33 -5.63
N ARG A 91 -15.99 4.39 -5.49
CA ARG A 91 -15.11 4.63 -6.63
C ARG A 91 -14.89 3.33 -7.40
N ASP A 92 -14.75 3.43 -8.72
CA ASP A 92 -14.42 2.27 -9.54
C ASP A 92 -13.06 1.70 -9.15
N LEU A 93 -13.03 0.38 -9.06
CA LEU A 93 -11.82 -0.38 -8.82
C LEU A 93 -11.15 -0.69 -10.15
N PRO A 94 -9.82 -0.57 -10.26
CA PRO A 94 -9.09 -1.39 -11.22
C PRO A 94 -9.33 -2.86 -10.84
N ALA A 95 -9.79 -3.66 -11.79
CA ALA A 95 -10.02 -5.09 -11.58
C ALA A 95 -8.70 -5.78 -11.16
N ASP A 96 -8.81 -6.67 -10.17
CA ASP A 96 -7.76 -7.54 -9.65
C ASP A 96 -6.61 -6.87 -8.86
N ALA A 97 -6.86 -6.69 -7.55
CA ALA A 97 -5.81 -6.83 -6.54
C ALA A 97 -6.37 -7.66 -5.38
N PRO A 98 -5.89 -8.91 -5.16
CA PRO A 98 -6.36 -9.74 -4.07
C PRO A 98 -5.93 -9.14 -2.71
N PRO A 99 -6.78 -9.26 -1.68
CA PRO A 99 -6.45 -8.86 -0.32
C PRO A 99 -5.64 -9.96 0.37
N THR A 100 -4.34 -10.02 0.14
CA THR A 100 -3.44 -10.83 0.97
C THR A 100 -3.22 -10.13 2.30
N ALA A 101 -3.86 -10.63 3.35
CA ALA A 101 -3.48 -10.33 4.72
C ALA A 101 -2.10 -10.94 5.03
N SER A 102 -1.29 -10.19 5.78
CA SER A 102 -0.04 -10.57 6.45
C SER A 102 1.23 -10.63 5.59
N ALA A 103 1.83 -9.47 5.36
CA ALA A 103 3.24 -9.23 5.66
C ALA A 103 3.56 -7.75 5.40
N ALA A 104 4.36 -7.16 6.28
CA ALA A 104 5.08 -5.94 5.94
C ALA A 104 5.91 -6.20 4.68
N THR A 105 5.61 -5.48 3.60
CA THR A 105 6.50 -5.35 2.46
C THR A 105 6.23 -3.99 1.80
N PRO A 106 7.23 -3.12 1.61
CA PRO A 106 7.08 -1.93 0.80
C PRO A 106 6.98 -2.35 -0.67
N ALA A 107 5.75 -2.53 -1.16
CA ALA A 107 5.47 -2.77 -2.58
C ALA A 107 5.65 -1.44 -3.35
N ALA A 108 6.65 -1.34 -4.21
CA ALA A 108 6.70 -1.94 -5.55
C ALA A 108 5.86 -1.13 -6.56
N VAL A 109 6.59 -0.46 -7.43
CA VAL A 109 6.13 0.13 -8.70
C VAL A 109 5.60 -1.00 -9.59
N PRO A 110 4.49 -0.84 -10.31
CA PRO A 110 3.91 -1.90 -11.14
C PRO A 110 4.87 -2.33 -12.27
N PRO A 111 5.15 -3.64 -12.46
CA PRO A 111 5.80 -4.12 -13.66
C PRO A 111 4.77 -4.18 -14.78
N GLY A 112 4.77 -3.16 -15.63
CA GLY A 112 3.77 -2.98 -16.66
C GLY A 112 4.31 -2.27 -17.91
N ALA A 113 5.52 -2.60 -18.37
CA ALA A 113 5.92 -2.50 -19.77
C ALA A 113 7.29 -3.16 -19.98
N SER A 114 7.30 -4.28 -20.69
CA SER A 114 8.50 -4.90 -21.21
C SER A 114 9.09 -3.99 -22.30
N ALA A 115 10.22 -3.36 -21.99
CA ALA A 115 11.22 -2.91 -22.95
C ALA A 115 12.56 -2.92 -22.20
N ILE A 116 13.63 -3.28 -22.90
CA ILE A 116 15.05 -3.26 -22.50
C ILE A 116 15.42 -1.99 -21.72
N HIS A 117 15.15 -1.97 -20.41
CA HIS A 117 15.49 -0.90 -19.49
C HIS A 117 16.27 -1.51 -18.33
N GLY A 118 17.47 -1.01 -18.10
CA GLY A 118 18.25 -1.28 -16.92
C GLY A 118 17.71 -0.44 -15.76
N GLU A 119 17.68 -1.03 -14.57
CA GLU A 119 17.39 -0.32 -13.34
C GLU A 119 18.68 -0.24 -12.51
N ALA A 120 18.97 0.93 -11.96
CA ALA A 120 20.09 1.13 -11.04
C ALA A 120 19.64 1.91 -9.81
N THR A 121 20.20 1.53 -8.66
CA THR A 121 20.06 2.28 -7.42
C THR A 121 21.40 2.90 -7.06
N LEU A 122 21.46 4.23 -7.03
CA LEU A 122 22.67 4.98 -6.72
C LEU A 122 22.54 5.62 -5.32
N PRO A 123 23.40 5.30 -4.35
CA PRO A 123 23.43 6.02 -3.08
C PRO A 123 24.05 7.40 -3.28
N VAL A 124 23.36 8.45 -2.85
CA VAL A 124 23.74 9.85 -3.08
C VAL A 124 23.97 10.57 -1.77
N ASP A 125 25.22 10.95 -1.49
CA ASP A 125 25.59 11.67 -0.29
C ASP A 125 25.35 13.18 -0.43
N GLY A 126 25.02 13.83 0.69
CA GLY A 126 24.86 15.29 0.78
C GLY A 126 23.44 15.80 0.49
N MET A 127 22.47 14.90 0.34
CA MET A 127 21.05 15.29 0.27
C MET A 127 20.49 15.48 1.68
N THR A 128 20.23 16.73 2.08
CA THR A 128 19.72 17.05 3.44
C THR A 128 18.33 17.67 3.44
N CYS A 129 17.73 17.91 2.26
CA CYS A 129 16.42 18.55 2.14
C CYS A 129 15.71 18.14 0.84
N ALA A 130 14.38 18.27 0.80
CA ALA A 130 13.55 18.03 -0.39
C ALA A 130 13.95 18.88 -1.61
N SER A 131 14.59 20.03 -1.40
CA SER A 131 15.16 20.83 -2.49
C SER A 131 16.38 20.17 -3.15
N CYS A 132 17.15 19.37 -2.40
CA CYS A 132 18.25 18.58 -2.94
C CYS A 132 17.72 17.43 -3.80
N VAL A 133 16.70 16.72 -3.33
CA VAL A 133 16.00 15.64 -4.05
C VAL A 133 15.61 16.10 -5.45
N ARG A 134 14.86 17.20 -5.55
CA ARG A 134 14.41 17.76 -6.83
C ARG A 134 15.56 18.17 -7.76
N ARG A 135 16.70 18.61 -7.21
CA ARG A 135 17.88 18.95 -8.00
C ARG A 135 18.52 17.69 -8.61
N VAL A 136 18.63 16.63 -7.82
CA VAL A 136 19.19 15.34 -8.26
C VAL A 136 18.30 14.67 -9.29
N GLU A 137 16.98 14.59 -9.06
CA GLU A 137 16.02 14.04 -10.03
C GLU A 137 16.11 14.77 -11.37
N ARG A 138 16.10 16.11 -11.35
CA ARG A 138 16.24 16.94 -12.56
C ARG A 138 17.57 16.75 -13.28
N ALA A 139 18.64 16.45 -12.56
CA ALA A 139 19.94 16.17 -13.18
C ALA A 139 19.92 14.82 -13.90
N LEU A 140 19.31 13.80 -13.28
CA LEU A 140 19.20 12.45 -13.83
C LEU A 140 18.27 12.38 -15.04
N THR A 141 17.11 13.02 -15.01
CA THR A 141 16.18 13.05 -16.16
C THR A 141 16.75 13.79 -17.38
N LYS A 142 17.78 14.61 -17.21
CA LYS A 142 18.48 15.27 -18.33
C LYS A 142 19.51 14.37 -19.01
N VAL A 143 19.85 13.23 -18.42
CA VAL A 143 20.77 12.27 -19.03
C VAL A 143 20.03 11.55 -20.17
N PRO A 144 20.56 11.57 -21.40
CA PRO A 144 19.98 10.83 -22.51
C PRO A 144 19.90 9.34 -22.17
N GLY A 145 18.73 8.72 -22.39
CA GLY A 145 18.50 7.31 -22.08
C GLY A 145 17.83 7.06 -20.72
N VAL A 146 17.71 8.06 -19.84
CA VAL A 146 16.95 7.91 -18.59
C VAL A 146 15.45 8.00 -18.88
N THR A 147 14.70 6.95 -18.51
CA THR A 147 13.25 6.88 -18.69
C THR A 147 12.50 7.26 -17.41
N ALA A 148 13.08 6.97 -16.24
CA ALA A 148 12.54 7.41 -14.96
C ALA A 148 13.66 7.63 -13.93
N ALA A 149 13.50 8.64 -13.08
CA ALA A 149 14.38 8.88 -11.94
C ALA A 149 13.56 9.29 -10.72
N ASN A 150 13.75 8.62 -9.60
CA ASN A 150 13.09 8.91 -8.33
C ASN A 150 14.12 8.90 -7.21
N VAL A 151 14.06 9.90 -6.33
CA VAL A 151 15.03 10.05 -5.25
C VAL A 151 14.34 9.99 -3.90
N ASN A 152 14.84 9.12 -3.03
CA ASN A 152 14.34 8.97 -1.67
C ASN A 152 15.35 9.57 -0.68
N LEU A 153 14.93 10.68 -0.04
CA LEU A 153 15.73 11.37 0.96
C LEU A 153 15.95 10.54 2.23
N ALA A 154 14.94 9.78 2.67
CA ALA A 154 15.01 9.01 3.90
C ALA A 154 16.03 7.86 3.81
N THR A 155 16.22 7.31 2.61
CA THR A 155 17.19 6.24 2.35
C THR A 155 18.44 6.72 1.62
N GLU A 156 18.55 8.01 1.31
CA GLU A 156 19.66 8.62 0.55
C GLU A 156 19.96 7.89 -0.76
N LYS A 157 18.93 7.40 -1.46
CA LYS A 157 19.05 6.58 -2.67
C LYS A 157 18.29 7.20 -3.84
N ALA A 158 18.91 7.16 -5.01
CA ALA A 158 18.31 7.51 -6.29
C ALA A 158 18.07 6.22 -7.10
N SER A 159 16.81 5.90 -7.39
CA SER A 159 16.43 4.80 -8.28
C SER A 159 16.21 5.34 -9.68
N VAL A 160 16.88 4.74 -10.67
CA VAL A 160 16.87 5.20 -12.05
C VAL A 160 16.58 4.04 -12.98
N ALA A 161 15.57 4.20 -13.82
CA ALA A 161 15.35 3.35 -14.98
C ALA A 161 15.95 4.04 -16.20
N PHE A 162 16.77 3.32 -16.96
CA PHE A 162 17.47 3.83 -18.12
C PHE A 162 17.59 2.76 -19.20
N ASP A 163 17.78 3.18 -20.44
CA ASP A 163 18.12 2.29 -21.54
C ASP A 163 19.64 2.01 -21.51
N PRO A 164 20.07 0.75 -21.32
CA PRO A 164 21.48 0.38 -21.20
C PRO A 164 22.26 0.55 -22.51
N THR A 165 21.59 0.78 -23.64
CA THR A 165 22.24 1.05 -24.93
C THR A 165 22.65 2.52 -25.09
N THR A 166 22.01 3.43 -24.34
CA THR A 166 22.22 4.89 -24.44
C THR A 166 22.77 5.51 -23.16
N ALA A 167 22.51 4.92 -22.00
CA ALA A 167 23.01 5.37 -20.70
C ALA A 167 23.77 4.26 -19.97
N ASN A 168 24.80 4.66 -19.22
CA ASN A 168 25.58 3.79 -18.34
C ASN A 168 25.71 4.40 -16.93
N LEU A 169 26.15 3.60 -15.96
CA LEU A 169 26.30 4.06 -14.57
C LEU A 169 27.22 5.29 -14.44
N ASP A 170 28.30 5.37 -15.22
CA ASP A 170 29.22 6.51 -15.25
C ASP A 170 28.53 7.81 -15.67
N SER A 171 27.63 7.77 -16.66
CA SER A 171 26.88 8.93 -17.12
C SER A 171 25.90 9.44 -16.06
N LEU A 172 25.24 8.52 -15.33
CA LEU A 172 24.34 8.84 -14.22
C LEU A 172 25.11 9.46 -13.05
N ARG A 173 26.26 8.87 -12.69
CA ARG A 173 27.16 9.41 -11.67
C ARG A 173 27.65 10.80 -12.02
N THR A 174 28.14 10.98 -13.25
CA THR A 174 28.64 12.28 -13.75
C THR A 174 27.55 13.35 -13.65
N ALA A 175 26.29 13.00 -13.93
CA ALA A 175 25.18 13.94 -13.82
C ALA A 175 24.91 14.36 -12.35
N ILE A 176 25.00 13.41 -11.41
CA ILE A 176 24.84 13.68 -9.98
C ILE A 176 26.00 14.53 -9.45
N GLU A 177 27.23 14.25 -9.88
CA GLU A 177 28.43 15.02 -9.51
C GLU A 177 28.39 16.45 -10.07
N LYS A 178 27.94 16.62 -11.32
CA LYS A 178 27.68 17.96 -11.90
C LYS A 178 26.58 18.73 -11.15
N ALA A 179 25.65 18.03 -10.49
CA ALA A 179 24.65 18.65 -9.64
C ALA A 179 25.18 19.05 -8.24
N GLY A 180 26.41 18.63 -7.91
CA GLY A 180 27.11 18.95 -6.66
C GLY A 180 27.02 17.88 -5.58
N TYR A 181 26.63 16.65 -5.93
CA TYR A 181 26.46 15.54 -4.98
C TYR A 181 27.44 14.41 -5.27
N ARG A 182 27.70 13.56 -4.29
CA ARG A 182 28.61 12.42 -4.44
C ARG A 182 27.82 11.12 -4.52
N VAL A 183 28.23 10.22 -5.41
CA VAL A 183 27.66 8.87 -5.49
C VAL A 183 28.65 7.89 -4.87
N ARG A 184 28.21 7.07 -3.91
CA ARG A 184 29.03 5.97 -3.40
C ARG A 184 28.92 4.78 -4.36
N GLU A 185 30.06 4.24 -4.76
CA GLU A 185 30.08 2.95 -5.45
C GLU A 185 29.67 1.88 -4.44
N THR A 186 28.46 1.36 -4.58
CA THR A 186 28.11 0.09 -3.95
C THR A 186 28.31 -0.97 -5.02
N PRO A 187 29.11 -2.02 -4.76
CA PRO A 187 29.20 -3.15 -5.68
C PRO A 187 27.88 -3.93 -5.62
N GLU A 188 26.85 -3.47 -6.33
CA GLU A 188 25.62 -4.22 -6.50
C GLU A 188 25.78 -5.16 -7.71
N THR A 189 26.38 -6.32 -7.43
CA THR A 189 26.06 -7.55 -8.13
C THR A 189 24.54 -7.75 -8.10
N LEU A 190 23.96 -7.87 -9.29
CA LEU A 190 22.68 -8.51 -9.57
C LEU A 190 22.32 -9.53 -8.49
N THR A 191 21.30 -9.27 -7.67
CA THR A 191 20.80 -10.26 -6.72
C THR A 191 19.27 -10.33 -6.80
N THR A 192 18.85 -11.36 -7.55
CA THR A 192 17.67 -12.16 -7.26
C THR A 192 17.75 -12.68 -5.84
N ALA A 193 16.63 -12.59 -5.12
CA ALA A 193 16.30 -13.30 -3.88
C ALA A 193 16.88 -12.76 -2.54
N PRO A 194 16.08 -12.86 -1.46
CA PRO A 194 16.27 -12.14 -0.20
C PRO A 194 17.35 -12.77 0.70
N PRO A 195 17.90 -12.01 1.67
CA PRO A 195 18.79 -12.57 2.68
C PRO A 195 18.03 -13.57 3.56
N THR A 196 18.45 -14.82 3.48
CA THR A 196 18.20 -15.86 4.48
C THR A 196 18.76 -15.37 5.82
N ALA A 197 17.87 -15.11 6.78
CA ALA A 197 18.27 -14.83 8.16
C ALA A 197 18.63 -16.15 8.85
N THR A 198 19.93 -16.40 9.00
CA THR A 198 20.45 -17.36 9.96
C THR A 198 20.18 -16.85 11.37
N THR A 199 19.58 -17.72 12.17
CA THR A 199 19.46 -17.64 13.62
C THR A 199 20.81 -17.39 14.27
N GLU A 200 20.91 -16.34 15.08
CA GLU A 200 21.78 -16.32 16.24
C GLU A 200 21.24 -15.31 17.26
N ALA A 201 20.78 -15.87 18.38
CA ALA A 201 20.34 -15.13 19.53
C ALA A 201 21.51 -14.40 20.17
N THR A 202 21.35 -13.12 20.50
CA THR A 202 22.03 -12.52 21.64
C THR A 202 21.13 -11.45 22.27
N ALA A 203 20.68 -11.78 23.48
CA ALA A 203 20.34 -10.92 24.61
C ALA A 203 19.70 -9.54 24.38
N GLU A 204 18.50 -9.41 24.92
CA GLU A 204 17.78 -8.16 25.18
C GLU A 204 18.60 -7.12 25.96
N PRO A 205 18.26 -5.83 25.80
CA PRO A 205 17.98 -5.01 26.97
C PRO A 205 16.50 -4.65 27.02
N VAL A 206 15.84 -5.33 27.96
CA VAL A 206 14.64 -4.96 28.70
C VAL A 206 14.25 -3.49 28.53
N ASP A 207 13.11 -3.26 27.86
CA ASP A 207 12.48 -1.94 27.72
C ASP A 207 12.06 -1.43 29.11
N GLU A 208 12.88 -0.53 29.66
CA GLU A 208 12.72 0.20 30.92
C GLU A 208 11.29 0.74 31.11
N ARG A 209 10.60 1.06 30.00
CA ARG A 209 9.24 1.63 29.95
C ARG A 209 8.14 0.70 30.45
N ALA A 210 8.34 -0.62 30.43
CA ALA A 210 7.35 -1.57 30.96
C ALA A 210 7.34 -1.60 32.50
N ARG A 211 8.52 -1.49 33.14
CA ARG A 211 8.65 -1.54 34.60
C ARG A 211 8.19 -0.26 35.29
N GLU A 212 8.27 0.88 34.61
CA GLU A 212 7.78 2.17 35.13
C GLU A 212 6.26 2.19 35.26
N ARG A 213 5.57 1.69 34.23
CA ARG A 213 4.09 1.62 34.17
C ARG A 213 3.49 0.73 35.26
N ASP A 214 4.15 -0.38 35.59
CA ASP A 214 3.65 -1.31 36.62
C ASP A 214 3.75 -0.74 38.04
N ARG A 215 4.70 0.17 38.32
CA ARG A 215 4.81 0.82 39.63
C ARG A 215 3.73 1.87 39.85
N GLU A 216 3.40 2.67 38.83
CA GLU A 216 2.30 3.64 38.91
C GLU A 216 0.94 2.95 39.12
N ILE A 217 0.69 1.85 38.40
CA ILE A 217 -0.55 1.07 38.55
C ILE A 217 -0.68 0.50 39.97
N GLY A 218 0.43 0.08 40.59
CA GLY A 218 0.44 -0.47 41.95
C GLY A 218 0.14 0.56 43.05
N ASP A 219 0.61 1.80 42.90
CA ASP A 219 0.34 2.88 43.86
C ASP A 219 -1.09 3.41 43.73
N LEU A 220 -1.59 3.56 42.50
CA LEU A 220 -2.98 3.92 42.22
C LEU A 220 -3.97 2.87 42.77
N LYS A 221 -3.66 1.57 42.61
CA LYS A 221 -4.50 0.48 43.16
C LYS A 221 -4.55 0.51 44.68
N ARG A 222 -3.41 0.72 45.38
CA ARG A 222 -3.37 0.81 46.85
C ARG A 222 -4.12 2.04 47.38
N LYS A 223 -3.95 3.21 46.76
CA LYS A 223 -4.70 4.42 47.13
C LYS A 223 -6.21 4.26 46.89
N SER A 224 -6.62 3.59 45.80
CA SER A 224 -8.03 3.30 45.53
C SER A 224 -8.64 2.30 46.53
N LEU A 225 -7.88 1.30 46.97
CA LEU A 225 -8.34 0.31 47.95
C LEU A 225 -8.50 0.90 49.36
N VAL A 226 -7.58 1.77 49.79
CA VAL A 226 -7.67 2.44 51.10
C VAL A 226 -8.83 3.44 51.14
N SER A 227 -9.03 4.21 50.07
CA SER A 227 -10.17 5.15 49.96
C SER A 227 -11.52 4.42 49.90
N LEU A 228 -11.60 3.28 49.19
CA LEU A 228 -12.81 2.45 49.16
C LEU A 228 -13.14 1.85 50.53
N ALA A 229 -12.13 1.40 51.28
CA ALA A 229 -12.31 0.82 52.62
C ALA A 229 -12.76 1.88 53.66
N ILE A 230 -12.24 3.11 53.57
CA ILE A 230 -12.67 4.21 54.45
C ILE A 230 -14.13 4.61 54.16
N GLY A 231 -14.52 4.63 52.88
CA GLY A 231 -15.91 4.89 52.48
C GLY A 231 -16.92 3.85 52.98
N LEU A 232 -16.49 2.58 53.09
CA LEU A 232 -17.35 1.49 53.58
C LEU A 232 -17.53 1.48 55.12
N VAL A 233 -16.65 2.16 55.87
CA VAL A 233 -16.73 2.26 57.34
C VAL A 233 -17.53 3.50 57.78
N MET A 234 -17.72 4.48 56.89
CA MET A 234 -18.39 5.75 57.20
C MET A 234 -19.88 5.79 56.77
N MET A 235 -20.46 4.63 56.47
CA MET A 235 -21.87 4.44 56.08
C MET A 235 -22.49 3.30 56.90
#